data_AF-A0A6V7LLX9-F1
#
_entry.id   AF-A0A6V7LLX9-F1
#
_cell.length_a   1.000
_cell.length_b   1.000
_cell.length_c   1.000
_cell.angle_alpha   90.00
_cell.angle_beta   90.00
_cell.angle_gamma   90.00
#
_symmetry.space_group_name_H-M   'P 1'
#
loop_
_entity.id
_entity.type
_entity.pdbx_description
1 polymer ?
#
loop_
_entity_poly.entity_id
_entity_poly.type
_entity_poly.pdbx_seq_one_letter_code
_entity_poly.pdbx_strand_id
1 'polypeptide(L)' 'ENPSKHPIIILKDVAYSHLQAILEFMYAGEVNVSQDQLPIFLKTADRLKVKGLAEAP' A
#
# COMPACT_ATOMS: atom_id res chain seq x y z
N GLU A 1 25.32 -1.61 12.80
CA GLU A 1 24.74 -0.55 11.94
C GLU A 1 24.27 -1.14 10.62
N ASN A 2 23.27 -0.53 9.97
CA ASN A 2 22.81 -0.95 8.66
C ASN A 2 23.81 -0.47 7.58
N PRO A 3 24.43 -1.35 6.78
CA PRO A 3 25.46 -0.98 5.81
C PRO A 3 24.92 -0.29 4.54
N SER A 4 23.60 -0.21 4.35
CA SER A 4 23.01 0.42 3.16
C SER A 4 23.15 1.94 3.16
N LYS A 5 23.59 2.50 2.02
CA LYS A 5 23.61 3.96 1.78
C LYS A 5 22.25 4.53 1.39
N HIS A 6 21.29 3.68 1.07
CA HIS A 6 19.92 4.08 0.71
C HIS A 6 18.96 3.91 1.88
N PRO A 7 17.97 4.79 2.04
CA PRO A 7 16.90 4.61 3.02
C PRO A 7 16.22 3.27 2.84
N ILE A 8 16.11 2.51 3.92
CA ILE A 8 15.39 1.23 3.94
C ILE A 8 14.14 1.43 4.79
N ILE A 9 12.98 1.15 4.20
CA ILE A 9 11.69 1.17 4.89
C ILE A 9 11.27 -0.29 5.10
N ILE A 10 10.98 -0.66 6.35
CA ILE A 10 10.49 -1.98 6.71
C ILE A 10 9.00 -1.85 7.04
N LEU A 11 8.15 -2.47 6.21
CA LEU A 11 6.71 -2.49 6.40
C LEU A 11 6.29 -3.85 6.95
N LYS A 12 6.01 -3.91 8.25
CA LYS A 12 5.54 -5.13 8.89
C LYS A 12 4.08 -5.41 8.52
N ASP A 13 3.75 -6.68 8.32
CA ASP A 13 2.38 -7.16 8.08
C ASP A 13 1.72 -6.51 6.86
N VAL A 14 2.51 -6.12 5.84
CA VAL A 14 2.02 -5.67 4.53
C VAL A 14 2.31 -6.77 3.52
N ALA A 15 1.26 -7.29 2.88
CA ALA A 15 1.43 -8.21 1.75
C ALA A 15 2.07 -7.45 0.57
N TYR A 16 3.04 -8.07 -0.09
CA TYR A 16 3.72 -7.48 -1.25
C TYR A 16 2.73 -7.04 -2.33
N SER A 17 1.70 -7.85 -2.61
CA SER A 17 0.63 -7.52 -3.56
C SER A 17 -0.10 -6.23 -3.22
N HIS A 18 -0.41 -6.00 -1.94
CA HIS A 18 -1.07 -4.75 -1.52
C HIS A 18 -0.13 -3.56 -1.64
N LEU A 19 1.16 -3.71 -1.31
CA LEU A 19 2.13 -2.63 -1.48
C LEU A 19 2.28 -2.25 -2.96
N GLN A 20 2.40 -3.25 -3.84
CA GLN A 20 2.48 -3.03 -5.28
C GLN A 20 1.23 -2.30 -5.80
N ALA A 21 0.04 -2.76 -5.41
CA ALA A 21 -1.22 -2.14 -5.80
C ALA A 21 -1.38 -0.70 -5.27
N ILE A 22 -0.90 -0.42 -4.05
CA ILE A 22 -0.87 0.93 -3.49
C ILE A 22 0.06 1.83 -4.32
N LEU A 23 1.25 1.35 -4.66
CA LEU A 23 2.19 2.11 -5.48
C LEU A 23 1.61 2.36 -6.88
N GLU A 24 0.95 1.38 -7.48
CA GLU A 24 0.26 1.54 -8.76
C GLU A 24 -0.80 2.65 -8.68
N PHE A 25 -1.67 2.63 -7.66
CA PHE A 25 -2.63 3.71 -7.42
C PHE A 25 -1.93 5.08 -7.24
N MET A 26 -0.85 5.15 -6.46
CA MET A 26 -0.15 6.42 -6.19
C MET A 26 0.49 7.03 -7.43
N TYR A 27 0.96 6.20 -8.37
CA TYR A 27 1.70 6.67 -9.56
C TYR A 27 0.84 6.72 -10.83
N ALA A 28 -0.18 5.87 -10.95
CA ALA A 28 -1.08 5.80 -12.11
C ALA A 28 -2.45 6.44 -11.86
N GLY A 29 -2.82 6.66 -10.59
CA GLY A 29 -4.12 7.23 -10.19
C GLY A 29 -5.24 6.20 -10.02
N GLU A 30 -5.02 4.95 -10.46
CA GLU A 30 -5.98 3.85 -10.35
C GLU A 30 -5.26 2.51 -10.15
N VAL A 31 -5.99 1.49 -9.68
CA VAL A 31 -5.50 0.12 -9.55
C VAL A 31 -6.66 -0.86 -9.66
N ASN A 32 -6.37 -2.06 -10.15
CA ASN A 32 -7.34 -3.15 -10.19
C ASN A 32 -7.02 -4.20 -9.11
N VAL A 33 -8.00 -4.49 -8.25
CA VAL A 33 -7.89 -5.49 -7.18
C VAL A 33 -9.11 -6.40 -7.22
N SER A 34 -8.91 -7.69 -6.92
CA SER A 34 -10.04 -8.62 -6.85
C SER A 34 -10.97 -8.26 -5.70
N GLN A 35 -12.26 -8.53 -5.91
CA GLN A 35 -13.32 -8.10 -4.98
C GLN A 35 -13.16 -8.70 -3.57
N ASP A 36 -12.62 -9.92 -3.47
CA ASP A 36 -12.32 -10.59 -2.20
C ASP A 36 -11.14 -9.96 -1.45
N GLN A 37 -10.19 -9.34 -2.17
CA GLN A 37 -9.01 -8.69 -1.57
C GLN A 37 -9.26 -7.22 -1.20
N LEU A 38 -10.26 -6.58 -1.82
CA LEU A 38 -10.57 -5.16 -1.62
C LEU A 38 -10.62 -4.72 -0.15
N PRO A 39 -11.28 -5.44 0.79
CA PRO A 39 -11.31 -5.02 2.19
C PRO A 39 -9.93 -5.00 2.86
N ILE A 40 -9.08 -5.97 2.54
CA ILE A 40 -7.74 -6.11 3.13
C ILE A 40 -6.77 -5.09 2.50
N PHE A 41 -6.93 -4.84 1.19
CA PHE A 41 -6.23 -3.78 0.47
C PHE A 41 -6.53 -2.40 1.08
N LEU A 42 -7.81 -2.04 1.25
CA LEU A 42 -8.21 -0.75 1.83
C LEU A 42 -7.71 -0.59 3.27
N LYS A 43 -7.76 -1.65 4.08
CA LYS A 43 -7.18 -1.64 5.43
C LYS A 43 -5.67 -1.37 5.42
N THR A 44 -4.96 -1.90 4.43
CA THR A 44 -3.52 -1.65 4.26
C THR A 44 -3.27 -0.20 3.84
N ALA A 45 -4.07 0.33 2.90
CA ALA A 45 -3.99 1.70 2.44
C ALA A 45 -4.31 2.72 3.56
N ASP A 46 -5.29 2.44 4.41
CA ASP A 46 -5.59 3.27 5.60
C ASP A 46 -4.45 3.26 6.62
N ARG A 47 -3.85 2.09 6.89
CA ARG A 47 -2.69 2.01 7.80
C ARG A 47 -1.50 2.82 7.29
N LEU A 48 -1.31 2.86 5.97
CA LEU A 48 -0.26 3.65 5.31
C LEU A 48 -0.70 5.10 5.02
N LYS A 49 -1.93 5.48 5.38
CA LYS A 49 -2.52 6.81 5.21
C LYS A 49 -2.44 7.33 3.77
N VAL A 50 -2.74 6.46 2.82
CA VAL A 50 -2.77 6.79 1.39
C VAL A 50 -4.06 7.57 1.10
N LYS A 51 -3.93 8.88 0.85
CA LYS A 51 -5.05 9.75 0.51
C LYS A 51 -5.80 9.24 -0.73
N GLY A 52 -7.13 9.30 -0.71
CA GLY A 52 -8.00 8.78 -1.78
C GLY A 52 -8.34 7.29 -1.66
N LEU A 53 -7.60 6.52 -0.87
CA LEU A 53 -7.92 5.12 -0.52
C LEU A 53 -8.24 4.93 0.97
N ALA A 54 -7.60 5.71 1.84
CA ALA A 54 -7.81 5.70 3.29
C ALA A 54 -9.07 6.47 3.73
N GLU A 55 -9.61 7.31 2.86
CA GLU A 55 -10.82 8.10 3.09
C GLU A 55 -11.99 7.43 2.36
N ALA A 56 -12.41 6.26 2.84
CA ALA A 56 -13.80 5.86 2.62
C ALA A 56 -14.67 6.69 3.58
N PRO A 57 -15.80 7.27 3.14
CA PRO A 57 -16.72 7.98 4.03
C PRO A 57 -17.24 7.09 5.16
#